data_AF-A0A965N0Q9-F1
#
_entry.id   AF-A0A965N0Q9-F1
#
_cell.length_a   1.000
_cell.length_b   1.000
_cell.length_c   1.000
_cell.angle_alpha   90.00
_cell.angle_beta   90.00
_cell.angle_gamma   90.00
#
_symmetry.space_group_name_H-M   'P 1'
#
loop_
_entity.id
_entity.type
_entity.pdbx_description
1 polymer ?
#
loop_
_entity_poly.entity_id
_entity_poly.type
_entity_poly.pdbx_seq_one_letter_code
_entity_poly.pdbx_strand_id
1 'polypeptide(L)'
;SKDGLSNRIAEAHINSLIETTDKEAVVIVSCSMGARSFSIPNCIISINCVDNPSVATAVQRASRCFTPGSNKTLGLVIDYCFNPTKTSTFETDLIRSALEKKIDPNEDTETTIRRVYGLINFMRLDEYGYPVSLKESDFVEFVTTPSNLRNMAVATVDIEKLSSMSNISALLKNVKELKQEQNKKLKSLLDNAKTYISECETNGKEVDPKKSSIQELSRKIQKIIDTVGNVHAMAPQFDSFVDAIDHISFNDDKKEHYTDLVGVSPSIIKYFSKFLPLSLLDLYLIRARETTSIEKFESEYAKDNFFFLPEQILN
;
A
#
# COMPACT_ATOMS: atom_id res chain seq x y z
N SER A 1 10.94 10.06 28.87
CA SER A 1 9.49 10.21 28.62
C SER A 1 9.18 11.69 28.62
N LYS A 2 8.80 12.28 27.48
CA LYS A 2 8.44 13.71 27.43
C LYS A 2 7.00 13.89 27.92
N ASP A 3 6.91 14.36 29.16
CA ASP A 3 5.88 15.20 29.78
C ASP A 3 4.49 15.28 29.12
N GLY A 4 3.49 14.73 29.83
CA GLY A 4 2.19 15.38 30.06
C GLY A 4 1.23 15.60 28.88
N LEU A 5 1.63 15.44 27.63
CA LEU A 5 0.78 15.69 26.46
C LEU A 5 0.06 14.40 26.06
N SER A 6 -1.24 14.31 26.37
CA SER A 6 -2.12 13.22 25.92
C SER A 6 -3.15 13.74 24.93
N ASN A 7 -3.72 12.85 24.10
CA ASN A 7 -4.82 13.23 23.20
C ASN A 7 -5.99 13.85 23.96
N ARG A 8 -6.28 13.37 25.17
CA ARG A 8 -7.34 13.92 26.03
C ARG A 8 -7.07 15.38 26.41
N ILE A 9 -5.83 15.72 26.74
CA ILE A 9 -5.44 17.10 27.09
C ILE A 9 -5.50 17.98 25.84
N ALA A 10 -5.05 17.47 24.69
CA ALA A 10 -5.16 18.18 23.43
C ALA A 10 -6.62 18.44 23.01
N GLU A 11 -7.51 17.45 23.16
CA GLU A 11 -8.95 17.59 22.90
C GLU A 11 -9.58 18.67 23.77
N ALA A 12 -9.32 18.63 25.08
CA ALA A 12 -9.87 19.62 26.02
C ALA A 12 -9.42 21.04 25.66
N HIS A 13 -8.15 21.22 25.32
CA HIS A 13 -7.60 22.51 24.93
C HIS A 13 -8.22 23.01 23.61
N ILE A 14 -8.41 22.12 22.64
CA ILE A 14 -9.00 22.46 21.34
C ILE A 14 -10.49 22.81 21.48
N ASN A 15 -11.26 22.05 22.27
CA ASN A 15 -12.66 22.39 22.53
C ASN A 15 -12.78 23.75 23.23
N SER A 16 -11.94 24.02 24.23
CA SER A 16 -11.91 25.33 24.89
C SER A 16 -11.53 26.45 23.91
N LEU A 17 -10.58 26.22 23.01
CA LEU A 17 -10.21 27.17 21.97
C LEU A 17 -11.39 27.45 21.02
N ILE A 18 -12.11 26.42 20.57
CA ILE A 18 -13.28 26.55 19.70
C ILE A 18 -14.39 27.36 20.39
N GLU A 19 -14.61 27.15 21.69
CA GLU A 19 -15.65 27.85 22.46
C GLU A 19 -15.32 29.31 22.76
N THR A 20 -14.03 29.65 22.87
CA THR A 20 -13.57 30.98 23.32
C THR A 20 -13.02 31.86 22.21
N THR A 21 -12.71 31.29 21.05
CA THR A 21 -12.11 32.03 19.94
C THR A 21 -13.13 32.90 19.21
N ASP A 22 -12.69 34.10 18.83
CA ASP A 22 -13.40 35.01 17.92
C ASP A 22 -13.12 34.69 16.44
N LYS A 23 -12.29 33.68 16.15
CA LYS A 23 -11.85 33.33 14.80
C LYS A 23 -12.89 32.51 14.07
N GLU A 24 -12.92 32.72 12.75
CA GLU A 24 -13.81 31.99 11.84
C GLU A 24 -13.46 30.50 11.73
N ALA A 25 -12.19 30.14 11.95
CA ALA A 25 -11.71 28.77 11.82
C ALA A 25 -10.55 28.46 12.78
N VAL A 26 -10.51 27.20 13.21
CA VAL A 26 -9.40 26.60 13.97
C VAL A 26 -8.73 25.54 13.10
N VAL A 27 -7.43 25.69 12.85
CA VAL A 27 -6.62 24.70 12.12
C VAL A 27 -5.79 23.91 13.11
N ILE A 28 -5.95 22.59 13.09
CA ILE A 28 -5.21 21.67 13.95
C ILE A 28 -4.16 20.98 13.08
N VAL A 29 -2.88 21.22 13.38
CA VAL A 29 -1.76 20.54 12.71
C VAL A 29 -1.18 19.52 13.67
N SER A 30 -1.16 18.25 13.27
CA SER A 30 -0.58 17.19 14.08
C SER A 30 0.33 16.27 13.28
N CYS A 31 1.41 15.84 13.91
CA CYS A 31 2.28 14.78 13.42
C CYS A 31 2.24 13.65 14.45
N SER A 32 1.75 12.47 14.06
CA SER A 32 1.52 11.27 14.89
C SER A 32 0.44 11.35 15.97
N MET A 33 0.23 12.49 16.65
CA MET A 33 -0.90 12.72 17.56
C MET A 33 -2.19 12.97 16.78
N GLY A 34 -3.36 12.67 17.36
CA GLY A 34 -4.66 12.85 16.68
C GLY A 34 -5.10 11.71 15.74
N ALA A 35 -4.23 10.71 15.50
CA ALA A 35 -4.56 9.57 14.65
C ALA A 35 -5.47 8.54 15.34
N ARG A 36 -5.26 8.27 16.64
CA ARG A 36 -6.07 7.35 17.47
C ARG A 36 -6.67 8.12 18.65
N SER A 37 -7.90 7.80 19.04
CA SER A 37 -8.55 8.39 20.23
C SER A 37 -8.47 9.92 20.29
N PHE A 38 -8.85 10.57 19.19
CA PHE A 38 -8.94 12.02 19.06
C PHE A 38 -10.24 12.37 18.33
N SER A 39 -11.15 13.09 18.96
CA SER A 39 -12.52 13.27 18.48
C SER A 39 -13.05 14.67 18.77
N ILE A 40 -13.03 15.52 17.74
CA ILE A 40 -13.59 16.89 17.79
C ILE A 40 -14.85 16.91 16.91
N PRO A 41 -16.05 17.02 17.50
CA PRO A 41 -17.32 17.01 16.74
C PRO A 41 -17.38 18.07 15.63
N ASN A 42 -16.78 19.23 15.89
CA ASN A 42 -16.70 20.38 14.97
C ASN A 42 -15.72 20.19 13.81
N CYS A 43 -14.99 19.07 13.73
CA CYS A 43 -14.11 18.77 12.61
C CYS A 43 -14.94 18.48 11.34
N ILE A 44 -14.89 19.42 10.39
CA ILE A 44 -15.57 19.34 9.09
C ILE A 44 -14.60 19.11 7.92
N ILE A 45 -13.29 19.33 8.12
CA ILE A 45 -12.25 19.13 7.09
C ILE A 45 -11.13 18.28 7.69
N SER A 46 -10.70 17.24 6.95
CA SER A 46 -9.54 16.42 7.26
C SER A 46 -8.59 16.44 6.08
N ILE A 47 -7.34 16.85 6.31
CA ILE A 47 -6.29 16.92 5.29
C ILE A 47 -5.18 15.94 5.69
N ASN A 48 -5.04 14.87 4.92
CA ASN A 48 -4.03 13.85 5.10
C ASN A 48 -2.85 14.11 4.15
N CYS A 49 -1.73 14.58 4.69
CA CYS A 49 -0.50 14.78 3.92
C CYS A 49 0.56 13.76 4.35
N VAL A 50 0.41 12.48 4.00
CA VAL A 50 1.36 11.42 4.38
C VAL A 50 1.53 10.40 3.28
N ASP A 51 2.78 10.03 3.00
CA ASP A 51 3.11 8.94 2.07
C ASP A 51 3.17 7.59 2.79
N ASN A 52 2.50 6.60 2.21
CA ASN A 52 2.49 5.20 2.67
C ASN A 52 2.09 4.96 4.16
N PRO A 53 1.09 5.65 4.76
CA PRO A 53 0.56 5.16 6.03
C PRO A 53 -0.15 3.80 5.83
N SER A 54 -0.44 3.06 6.89
CA SER A 54 -1.33 1.90 6.73
C SER A 54 -2.72 2.37 6.32
N VAL A 55 -3.43 1.57 5.50
CA VAL A 55 -4.83 1.84 5.10
C VAL A 55 -5.70 2.16 6.33
N ALA A 56 -5.57 1.37 7.40
CA ALA A 56 -6.29 1.59 8.65
C ALA A 56 -6.04 2.98 9.26
N THR A 57 -4.81 3.50 9.18
CA THR A 57 -4.47 4.83 9.68
C THR A 57 -5.09 5.92 8.80
N ALA A 58 -5.10 5.74 7.48
CA ALA A 58 -5.72 6.69 6.56
C ALA A 58 -7.24 6.80 6.80
N VAL A 59 -7.93 5.66 6.94
CA VAL A 59 -9.37 5.60 7.27
C VAL A 59 -9.67 6.24 8.62
N GLN A 60 -8.83 6.02 9.64
CA GLN A 60 -9.00 6.64 10.96
C GLN A 60 -8.88 8.17 10.90
N ARG A 61 -8.04 8.72 10.03
CA ARG A 61 -7.90 10.18 9.88
C ARG A 61 -9.01 10.78 9.02
N ALA A 62 -9.40 10.11 7.94
CA ALA A 62 -10.54 10.52 7.12
C ALA A 62 -11.84 10.54 7.95
N SER A 63 -12.02 9.54 8.83
CA SER A 63 -13.22 9.43 9.67
C SER A 63 -13.36 10.49 10.78
N ARG A 64 -12.37 11.38 10.97
CA ARG A 64 -12.50 12.53 11.88
C ARG A 64 -13.62 13.48 11.45
N CYS A 65 -13.83 13.62 10.15
CA CYS A 65 -14.97 14.34 9.60
C CYS A 65 -16.31 13.69 9.95
N PHE A 66 -16.33 12.40 10.31
CA PHE A 66 -17.54 11.64 10.60
C PHE A 66 -17.92 11.63 12.09
N THR A 67 -17.11 12.20 12.99
CA THR A 67 -17.45 12.32 14.41
C THR A 67 -18.80 13.03 14.59
N PRO A 68 -19.84 12.41 15.17
CA PRO A 68 -21.15 13.06 15.30
C PRO A 68 -21.11 14.34 16.12
N GLY A 69 -21.88 15.35 15.70
CA GLY A 69 -22.12 16.59 16.45
C GLY A 69 -22.13 17.84 15.56
N SER A 70 -22.47 18.98 16.17
CA SER A 70 -22.44 20.31 15.54
C SER A 70 -23.29 20.46 14.26
N ASN A 71 -24.38 19.69 14.12
CA ASN A 71 -25.33 19.75 13.00
C ASN A 71 -24.67 19.66 11.61
N LYS A 72 -23.48 19.07 11.50
CA LYS A 72 -22.80 18.94 10.22
C LYS A 72 -23.50 17.93 9.32
N THR A 73 -23.70 18.31 8.06
CA THR A 73 -24.29 17.47 7.03
C THR A 73 -23.25 16.93 6.05
N LEU A 74 -22.09 17.59 5.98
CA LEU A 74 -21.01 17.28 5.05
C LEU A 74 -19.66 17.36 5.77
N GLY A 75 -18.70 16.59 5.26
CA GLY A 75 -17.29 16.69 5.64
C GLY A 75 -16.41 16.58 4.41
N LEU A 76 -15.32 17.33 4.39
CA LEU A 76 -14.34 17.33 3.30
C LEU A 76 -13.10 16.54 3.71
N VAL A 77 -12.77 15.51 2.95
CA VAL A 77 -11.53 14.75 3.10
C VAL A 77 -10.63 15.07 1.92
N ILE A 78 -9.43 15.58 2.20
CA ILE A 78 -8.37 15.81 1.22
C ILE A 78 -7.25 14.83 1.55
N ASP A 79 -7.00 13.88 0.66
CA ASP A 79 -5.89 12.94 0.80
C ASP A 79 -4.80 13.27 -0.22
N TYR A 80 -3.65 13.70 0.28
CA TYR A 80 -2.55 14.22 -0.50
C TYR A 80 -1.31 13.34 -0.33
N CYS A 81 -0.93 12.66 -1.42
CA CYS A 81 0.31 11.90 -1.52
C CYS A 81 1.37 12.77 -2.20
N PHE A 82 2.51 12.97 -1.54
CA PHE A 82 3.62 13.75 -2.08
C PHE A 82 4.35 13.01 -3.20
N ASN A 83 4.28 11.68 -3.23
CA ASN A 83 4.84 10.89 -4.31
C ASN A 83 3.86 10.83 -5.49
N PRO A 84 4.13 11.52 -6.62
CA PRO A 84 3.20 11.60 -7.73
C PRO A 84 3.04 10.26 -8.47
N THR A 85 3.98 9.34 -8.32
CA THR A 85 3.97 8.03 -9.00
C THR A 85 3.27 6.95 -8.19
N LYS A 86 2.65 7.30 -7.06
CA LYS A 86 2.00 6.35 -6.16
C LYS A 86 0.54 6.68 -5.94
N THR A 87 -0.27 5.65 -5.82
CA THR A 87 -1.61 5.79 -5.25
C THR A 87 -1.52 6.19 -3.79
N SER A 88 -2.49 6.99 -3.35
CA SER A 88 -2.63 7.28 -1.93
C SER A 88 -3.22 6.07 -1.21
N THR A 89 -3.02 5.99 0.11
CA THR A 89 -3.55 4.87 0.90
C THR A 89 -5.05 4.96 1.13
N PHE A 90 -5.63 6.15 1.03
CA PHE A 90 -7.07 6.33 1.03
C PHE A 90 -7.69 5.93 -0.32
N GLU A 91 -7.05 6.34 -1.43
CA GLU A 91 -7.37 5.85 -2.78
C GLU A 91 -7.30 4.31 -2.84
N THR A 92 -6.25 3.72 -2.28
CA THR A 92 -6.08 2.26 -2.13
C THR A 92 -7.25 1.63 -1.38
N ASP A 93 -7.69 2.22 -0.26
CA ASP A 93 -8.82 1.70 0.54
C ASP A 93 -10.13 1.68 -0.25
N LEU A 94 -10.41 2.75 -1.00
CA LEU A 94 -11.61 2.86 -1.82
C LEU A 94 -11.63 1.82 -2.94
N ILE A 95 -10.51 1.68 -3.65
CA ILE A 95 -10.34 0.69 -4.73
C ILE A 95 -10.50 -0.72 -4.15
N ARG A 96 -9.73 -1.04 -3.11
CA ARG A 96 -9.79 -2.35 -2.44
C ARG A 96 -11.21 -2.67 -1.98
N SER A 97 -11.87 -1.73 -1.29
CA SER A 97 -13.23 -1.91 -0.80
C SER A 97 -14.23 -2.16 -1.92
N ALA A 98 -14.08 -1.48 -3.06
CA ALA A 98 -14.92 -1.69 -4.23
C ALA A 98 -14.69 -3.06 -4.86
N LEU A 99 -13.45 -3.53 -4.92
CA LEU A 99 -13.08 -4.86 -5.43
C LEU A 99 -13.56 -6.00 -4.52
N GLU A 100 -13.50 -5.81 -3.19
CA GLU A 100 -13.99 -6.81 -2.22
C GLU A 100 -15.52 -6.87 -2.16
N LYS A 101 -16.19 -5.73 -2.37
CA LYS A 101 -17.66 -5.61 -2.32
C LYS A 101 -18.27 -5.50 -3.71
N LYS A 102 -17.75 -6.23 -4.70
CA LYS A 102 -18.34 -6.26 -6.04
C LYS A 102 -19.85 -6.48 -5.93
N ILE A 103 -20.61 -5.54 -6.50
CA ILE A 103 -22.07 -5.54 -6.46
C ILE A 103 -22.58 -6.66 -7.37
N ASP A 104 -21.93 -6.83 -8.52
CA ASP A 104 -22.14 -7.95 -9.44
C ASP A 104 -20.87 -8.83 -9.47
N PRO A 105 -20.99 -10.13 -9.16
CA PRO A 105 -19.88 -11.09 -9.26
C PRO A 105 -19.25 -11.18 -10.65
N ASN A 106 -19.98 -10.80 -11.71
CA ASN A 106 -19.50 -10.82 -13.09
C ASN A 106 -18.96 -9.46 -13.55
N GLU A 107 -18.99 -8.42 -12.71
CA GLU A 107 -18.42 -7.11 -13.03
C GLU A 107 -16.91 -7.26 -13.21
N ASP A 108 -16.41 -6.84 -14.36
CA ASP A 108 -14.98 -6.79 -14.60
C ASP A 108 -14.32 -5.75 -13.69
N THR A 109 -13.03 -5.97 -13.43
CA THR A 109 -12.29 -5.16 -12.47
C THR A 109 -12.10 -3.70 -12.90
N GLU A 110 -12.03 -3.41 -14.21
CA GLU A 110 -11.97 -2.03 -14.68
C GLU A 110 -13.28 -1.29 -14.40
N THR A 111 -14.42 -1.92 -14.65
CA THR A 111 -15.73 -1.34 -14.35
C THR A 111 -15.87 -1.02 -12.86
N THR A 112 -15.40 -1.91 -11.99
CA THR A 112 -15.35 -1.63 -10.55
C THR A 112 -14.45 -0.43 -10.21
N ILE A 113 -13.28 -0.28 -10.85
CA ILE A 113 -12.37 0.88 -10.65
C ILE A 113 -12.99 2.17 -11.17
N ARG A 114 -13.66 2.15 -12.32
CA ARG A 114 -14.38 3.30 -12.90
C ARG A 114 -15.50 3.79 -11.98
N ARG A 115 -16.19 2.88 -11.29
CA ARG A 115 -17.15 3.27 -10.26
C ARG A 115 -16.50 4.08 -9.15
N VAL A 116 -15.30 3.68 -8.70
CA VAL A 116 -14.55 4.44 -7.68
C VAL A 116 -14.17 5.83 -8.18
N TYR A 117 -13.74 5.94 -9.44
CA TYR A 117 -13.51 7.22 -10.11
C TYR A 117 -14.73 8.15 -10.02
N GLY A 118 -15.93 7.62 -10.21
CA GLY A 118 -17.17 8.41 -10.11
C GLY A 118 -17.57 8.86 -8.70
N LEU A 119 -16.92 8.35 -7.64
CA LEU A 119 -17.28 8.68 -6.25
C LEU A 119 -16.53 9.88 -5.69
N ILE A 120 -15.30 10.12 -6.14
CA ILE A 120 -14.43 11.17 -5.60
C ILE A 120 -13.60 11.84 -6.70
N ASN A 121 -13.12 13.05 -6.43
CA ASN A 121 -12.26 13.76 -7.37
C ASN A 121 -10.81 13.26 -7.26
N PHE A 122 -10.28 12.71 -8.34
CA PHE A 122 -8.88 12.32 -8.46
C PHE A 122 -8.08 13.41 -9.19
N MET A 123 -7.03 13.90 -8.55
CA MET A 123 -6.15 14.93 -9.10
C MET A 123 -4.70 14.46 -9.06
N ARG A 124 -3.91 14.87 -10.05
CA ARG A 124 -2.45 14.67 -10.09
C ARG A 124 -1.76 15.99 -10.38
N LEU A 125 -0.51 16.08 -9.97
CA LEU A 125 0.33 17.21 -10.33
C LEU A 125 0.81 17.03 -11.77
N ASP A 126 0.68 18.07 -12.59
CA ASP A 126 1.32 18.13 -13.90
C ASP A 126 2.83 18.37 -13.80
N GLU A 127 3.50 18.51 -14.95
CA GLU A 127 4.95 18.78 -15.03
C GLU A 127 5.37 20.11 -14.36
N TYR A 128 4.44 21.03 -14.11
CA TYR A 128 4.66 22.31 -13.45
C TYR A 128 4.24 22.31 -11.97
N GLY A 129 3.70 21.19 -11.47
CA GLY A 129 3.25 21.05 -10.09
C GLY A 129 1.83 21.57 -9.84
N TYR A 130 1.00 21.78 -10.87
CA TYR A 130 -0.39 22.18 -10.70
C TYR A 130 -1.32 20.96 -10.61
N PRO A 131 -2.33 20.98 -9.72
CA PRO A 131 -3.28 19.89 -9.61
C PRO A 131 -4.24 19.90 -10.81
N VAL A 132 -4.21 18.82 -11.59
CA VAL A 132 -5.05 18.57 -12.76
C VAL A 132 -5.94 17.37 -12.47
N SER A 133 -7.23 17.47 -12.77
CA SER A 133 -8.16 16.35 -12.68
C SER A 133 -7.77 15.27 -13.69
N LEU A 134 -7.67 14.03 -13.22
CA LEU A 134 -7.46 12.89 -14.11
C LEU A 134 -8.73 12.62 -14.90
N LYS A 135 -8.60 12.21 -16.17
CA LYS A 135 -9.70 11.58 -16.89
C LYS A 135 -9.88 10.15 -16.39
N GLU A 136 -11.06 9.58 -16.62
CA GLU A 136 -11.37 8.20 -16.23
C GLU A 136 -10.36 7.18 -16.80
N SER A 137 -10.01 7.31 -18.09
CA SER A 137 -9.01 6.45 -18.74
C SER A 137 -7.65 6.52 -18.06
N ASP A 138 -7.19 7.75 -17.79
CA ASP A 138 -5.88 8.03 -17.21
C ASP A 138 -5.81 7.51 -15.77
N PHE A 139 -6.93 7.60 -15.03
CA PHE A 139 -7.06 7.04 -13.70
C PHE A 139 -6.98 5.52 -13.71
N VAL A 140 -7.74 4.84 -14.58
CA VAL A 140 -7.71 3.38 -14.69
C VAL A 140 -6.31 2.90 -15.07
N GLU A 141 -5.68 3.50 -16.08
CA GLU A 141 -4.31 3.18 -16.49
C GLU A 141 -3.33 3.37 -15.34
N PHE A 142 -3.38 4.51 -14.66
CA PHE A 142 -2.50 4.82 -13.53
C PHE A 142 -2.64 3.80 -12.41
N VAL A 143 -3.86 3.53 -11.93
CA VAL A 143 -4.14 2.63 -10.81
C VAL A 143 -3.71 1.20 -11.13
N THR A 144 -3.87 0.78 -12.38
CA THR A 144 -3.60 -0.59 -12.82
C THR A 144 -2.16 -0.83 -13.27
N THR A 145 -1.28 0.18 -13.15
CA THR A 145 0.16 -0.04 -13.34
C THR A 145 0.70 -1.09 -12.36
N PRO A 146 1.64 -1.97 -12.77
CA PRO A 146 2.28 -2.95 -11.90
C PRO A 146 2.78 -2.37 -10.57
N SER A 147 3.42 -1.20 -10.63
CA SER A 147 3.92 -0.49 -9.46
C SER A 147 2.82 -0.08 -8.48
N ASN A 148 1.68 0.41 -8.97
CA ASN A 148 0.57 0.81 -8.10
C ASN A 148 -0.17 -0.40 -7.55
N LEU A 149 -0.44 -1.43 -8.35
CA LEU A 149 -1.05 -2.68 -7.87
C LEU A 149 -0.21 -3.33 -6.76
N ARG A 150 1.12 -3.37 -6.96
CA ARG A 150 2.09 -3.80 -5.94
C ARG A 150 2.00 -2.96 -4.68
N ASN A 151 2.08 -1.63 -4.79
CA ASN A 151 2.05 -0.72 -3.64
C ASN A 151 0.73 -0.86 -2.86
N MET A 152 -0.40 -0.94 -3.58
CA MET A 152 -1.73 -1.14 -3.01
C MET A 152 -1.84 -2.47 -2.27
N ALA A 153 -1.36 -3.56 -2.88
CA ALA A 153 -1.38 -4.87 -2.26
C ALA A 153 -0.60 -4.86 -0.93
N VAL A 154 0.58 -4.23 -0.91
CA VAL A 154 1.42 -4.16 0.29
C VAL A 154 0.77 -3.30 1.38
N ALA A 155 0.24 -2.14 1.02
CA ALA A 155 -0.41 -1.22 1.96
C ALA A 155 -1.67 -1.83 2.61
N THR A 156 -2.26 -2.82 1.95
CA THR A 156 -3.49 -3.49 2.36
C THR A 156 -3.25 -4.64 3.35
N VAL A 157 -2.04 -5.21 3.40
CA VAL A 157 -1.73 -6.33 4.30
C VAL A 157 -1.68 -5.85 5.76
N ASP A 158 -2.40 -6.55 6.64
CA ASP A 158 -2.40 -6.30 8.08
C ASP A 158 -1.16 -6.92 8.74
N ILE A 159 -0.05 -6.17 8.70
CA ILE A 159 1.24 -6.58 9.28
C ILE A 159 1.14 -6.77 10.80
N GLU A 160 0.32 -5.98 11.50
CA GLU A 160 0.16 -6.09 12.96
C GLU A 160 -0.47 -7.44 13.32
N LYS A 161 -1.55 -7.83 12.63
CA LYS A 161 -2.18 -9.14 12.79
C LYS A 161 -1.23 -10.28 12.45
N LEU A 162 -0.47 -10.16 11.37
CA LEU A 162 0.53 -11.18 10.98
C LEU A 162 1.65 -11.30 12.01
N SER A 163 2.17 -10.19 12.52
CA SER A 163 3.22 -10.19 13.55
C SER A 163 2.79 -10.86 14.86
N SER A 164 1.48 -10.95 15.11
CA SER A 164 0.90 -11.58 16.28
C SER A 164 0.75 -13.11 16.12
N MET A 165 1.01 -13.67 14.94
CA MET A 165 0.92 -15.11 14.69
C MET A 165 2.19 -15.83 15.16
N SER A 166 2.03 -16.91 15.94
CA SER A 166 3.15 -17.64 16.53
C SER A 166 4.08 -18.33 15.53
N ASN A 167 3.58 -18.69 14.34
CA ASN A 167 4.32 -19.46 13.34
C ASN A 167 4.80 -18.64 12.13
N ILE A 168 4.50 -17.34 12.05
CA ILE A 168 4.79 -16.53 10.86
C ILE A 168 6.29 -16.49 10.53
N SER A 169 7.12 -16.32 11.56
CA SER A 169 8.58 -16.27 11.40
C SER A 169 9.16 -17.60 10.93
N ALA A 170 8.55 -18.72 11.32
CA ALA A 170 8.97 -20.04 10.87
C ALA A 170 8.54 -20.30 9.43
N LEU A 171 7.31 -19.93 9.07
CA LEU A 171 6.76 -20.08 7.72
C LEU A 171 7.54 -19.26 6.68
N LEU A 172 7.94 -18.05 7.05
CA LEU A 172 8.63 -17.11 6.16
C LEU A 172 10.14 -17.04 6.40
N LYS A 173 10.71 -18.01 7.12
CA LYS A 173 12.13 -18.01 7.49
C LYS A 173 13.06 -17.96 6.28
N ASN A 174 12.70 -18.71 5.24
CA ASN A 174 13.54 -18.93 4.07
C ASN A 174 13.24 -17.99 2.92
N VAL A 175 12.30 -17.04 3.07
CA VAL A 175 12.03 -16.03 2.04
C VAL A 175 13.34 -15.29 1.75
N LYS A 176 13.81 -15.38 0.50
CA LYS A 176 15.12 -14.83 0.11
C LYS A 176 15.09 -13.31 0.26
N GLU A 177 15.98 -12.77 1.08
CA GLU A 177 16.14 -11.33 1.24
C GLU A 177 16.75 -10.70 -0.02
N LEU A 178 16.18 -9.57 -0.45
CA LEU A 178 16.79 -8.75 -1.50
C LEU A 178 18.16 -8.26 -1.00
N LYS A 179 19.23 -8.62 -1.71
CA LYS A 179 20.44 -7.80 -1.67
C LYS A 179 20.07 -6.48 -2.33
N GLN A 180 19.70 -5.48 -1.52
CA GLN A 180 19.59 -4.12 -2.04
C GLN A 180 20.97 -3.74 -2.59
N GLU A 181 21.12 -3.71 -3.91
CA GLU A 181 22.11 -2.83 -4.52
C GLU A 181 21.69 -1.41 -4.13
N GLN A 182 22.24 -0.94 -3.00
CA GLN A 182 22.06 0.42 -2.56
C GLN A 182 22.51 1.31 -3.73
N ASN A 183 21.55 1.99 -4.35
CA ASN A 183 21.79 2.90 -5.44
C ASN A 183 22.73 4.00 -4.92
N LYS A 184 24.05 3.85 -5.12
CA LYS A 184 25.12 4.69 -4.54
C LYS A 184 24.84 6.19 -4.73
N LYS A 185 24.13 6.52 -5.80
CA LYS A 185 23.72 7.86 -6.21
C LYS A 185 22.70 8.52 -5.27
N LEU A 186 21.75 7.74 -4.73
CA LEU A 186 20.73 8.26 -3.80
C LEU A 186 21.33 8.56 -2.42
N LYS A 187 22.28 7.72 -1.98
CA LYS A 187 23.03 7.91 -0.73
C LYS A 187 23.88 9.18 -0.77
N SER A 188 24.60 9.41 -1.89
CA SER A 188 25.39 10.64 -2.06
C SER A 188 24.54 11.92 -2.17
N LEU A 189 23.29 11.83 -2.64
CA LEU A 189 22.39 12.99 -2.69
C LEU A 189 21.80 13.32 -1.32
N LEU A 190 21.48 12.30 -0.51
CA LEU A 190 21.04 12.47 0.88
C LEU A 190 22.16 12.99 1.79
N ASP A 191 23.40 12.54 1.60
CA ASP A 191 24.57 13.03 2.35
C ASP A 191 24.85 14.52 2.08
N ASN A 192 24.44 15.03 0.91
CA ASN A 192 24.60 16.44 0.51
C ASN A 192 23.35 17.30 0.80
N ALA A 193 22.26 16.71 1.29
CA ALA A 193 21.03 17.43 1.60
C ALA A 193 21.16 18.15 2.96
N LYS A 194 21.17 19.49 2.94
CA LYS A 194 21.11 20.29 4.18
C LYS A 194 19.70 20.22 4.76
N THR A 195 19.56 19.53 5.89
CA THR A 195 18.30 19.50 6.64
C THR A 195 18.28 20.72 7.59
N TYR A 196 17.29 21.60 7.46
CA TYR A 196 17.14 22.81 8.32
C TYR A 196 16.52 22.52 9.70
N ILE A 197 16.38 21.25 10.07
CA ILE A 197 15.95 20.86 11.41
C ILE A 197 17.21 20.86 12.27
N SER A 198 17.31 21.83 13.18
CA SER A 198 18.38 21.91 14.18
C SER A 198 18.61 20.53 14.79
N GLU A 199 19.85 20.05 14.71
CA GLU A 199 20.31 18.77 15.28
C GLU A 199 19.88 18.67 16.75
N CYS A 200 18.72 18.06 16.99
CA CYS A 200 18.45 17.49 18.30
C CYS A 200 19.37 16.27 18.37
N GLU A 201 20.42 16.33 19.21
CA GLU A 201 21.36 15.24 19.48
C GLU A 201 20.66 13.87 19.45
N THR A 202 20.79 13.16 18.33
CA THR A 202 20.36 11.77 18.25
C THR A 202 21.48 10.93 18.83
N ASN A 203 21.58 10.93 20.17
CA ASN A 203 22.17 9.81 20.88
C ASN A 203 21.48 8.55 20.35
N GLY A 204 22.28 7.61 19.84
CA GLY A 204 21.86 6.43 19.12
C GLY A 204 20.60 5.82 19.74
N LYS A 205 19.45 6.07 19.13
CA LYS A 205 18.21 5.43 19.55
C LYS A 205 18.36 3.96 19.21
N GLU A 206 18.51 3.13 20.23
CA GLU A 206 18.22 1.70 20.14
C GLU A 206 16.94 1.55 19.31
N VAL A 207 17.06 0.94 18.14
CA VAL A 207 15.90 0.63 17.31
C VAL A 207 15.10 -0.40 18.10
N ASP A 208 13.88 -0.03 18.50
CA ASP A 208 12.98 -0.93 19.22
C ASP A 208 12.94 -2.29 18.49
N PRO A 209 13.31 -3.41 19.15
CA PRO A 209 13.40 -4.72 18.53
C PRO A 209 12.08 -5.15 17.88
N LYS A 210 10.93 -4.69 18.39
CA LYS A 210 9.62 -4.93 17.78
C LYS A 210 9.44 -4.18 16.47
N LYS A 211 10.01 -2.99 16.35
CA LYS A 211 9.97 -2.21 15.10
C LYS A 211 10.84 -2.85 14.02
N SER A 212 11.97 -3.43 14.40
CA SER A 212 12.85 -4.16 13.48
C SER A 212 12.18 -5.42 12.92
N SER A 213 11.51 -6.23 13.76
CA SER A 213 10.85 -7.46 13.30
C SER A 213 9.64 -7.19 12.40
N ILE A 214 8.86 -6.14 12.68
CA ILE A 214 7.76 -5.71 11.81
C ILE A 214 8.28 -5.26 10.43
N GLN A 215 9.41 -4.55 10.40
CA GLN A 215 10.04 -4.14 9.14
C GLN A 215 10.55 -5.33 8.33
N GLU A 216 11.15 -6.32 8.99
CA GLU A 216 11.60 -7.54 8.33
C GLU A 216 10.42 -8.33 7.74
N LEU A 217 9.34 -8.49 8.51
CA LEU A 217 8.12 -9.14 8.06
C LEU A 217 7.50 -8.41 6.85
N SER A 218 7.43 -7.08 6.91
CA SER A 218 6.93 -6.25 5.79
C SER A 218 7.76 -6.45 4.52
N ARG A 219 9.09 -6.55 4.61
CA ARG A 219 9.96 -6.84 3.45
C ARG A 219 9.71 -8.23 2.87
N LYS A 220 9.53 -9.24 3.73
CA LYS A 220 9.22 -10.62 3.29
C LYS A 220 7.89 -10.69 2.55
N ILE A 221 6.87 -9.99 3.05
CA ILE A 221 5.56 -9.90 2.40
C ILE A 221 5.65 -9.16 1.07
N GLN A 222 6.40 -8.05 1.02
CA GLN A 222 6.69 -7.34 -0.21
C GLN A 222 7.30 -8.28 -1.25
N LYS A 223 8.28 -9.10 -0.87
CA LYS A 223 8.92 -10.06 -1.79
C LYS A 223 7.93 -11.08 -2.33
N ILE A 224 7.01 -11.58 -1.50
CA ILE A 224 5.95 -12.50 -1.95
C ILE A 224 5.06 -11.79 -2.98
N ILE A 225 4.61 -10.56 -2.71
CA ILE A 225 3.79 -9.78 -3.65
C ILE A 225 4.56 -9.49 -4.95
N ASP A 226 5.88 -9.25 -4.88
CA ASP A 226 6.73 -9.02 -6.04
C ASP A 226 6.84 -10.25 -6.95
N THR A 227 6.48 -11.44 -6.45
CA THR A 227 6.53 -12.68 -7.23
C THR A 227 5.27 -12.95 -8.05
N VAL A 228 4.23 -12.13 -7.95
CA VAL A 228 2.98 -12.30 -8.73
C VAL A 228 3.25 -12.36 -10.24
N GLY A 229 4.17 -11.53 -10.75
CA GLY A 229 4.58 -11.60 -12.17
C GLY A 229 5.22 -12.94 -12.54
N ASN A 230 6.01 -13.52 -11.63
CA ASN A 230 6.62 -14.83 -11.83
C ASN A 230 5.59 -15.96 -11.75
N VAL A 231 4.60 -15.84 -10.85
CA VAL A 231 3.46 -16.76 -10.78
C VAL A 231 2.69 -16.76 -12.10
N HIS A 232 2.44 -15.58 -12.68
CA HIS A 232 1.83 -15.47 -14.00
C HIS A 232 2.68 -16.16 -15.07
N ALA A 233 3.99 -15.91 -15.12
CA ALA A 233 4.88 -16.55 -16.09
C ALA A 233 4.87 -18.08 -16.01
N MET A 234 4.78 -18.64 -14.79
CA MET A 234 4.73 -20.10 -14.58
C MET A 234 3.34 -20.71 -14.83
N ALA A 235 2.27 -19.92 -14.75
CA ALA A 235 0.89 -20.36 -14.83
C ALA A 235 0.00 -19.33 -15.56
N PRO A 236 0.28 -19.03 -16.86
CA PRO A 236 -0.33 -17.90 -17.57
C PRO A 236 -1.82 -18.08 -17.87
N GLN A 237 -2.33 -19.31 -17.75
CA GLN A 237 -3.72 -19.65 -18.02
C GLN A 237 -4.68 -19.37 -16.87
N PHE A 238 -4.18 -18.94 -15.70
CA PHE A 238 -5.01 -18.66 -14.53
C PHE A 238 -5.17 -17.15 -14.33
N ASP A 239 -6.36 -16.72 -13.93
CA ASP A 239 -6.66 -15.34 -13.54
C ASP A 239 -6.70 -15.16 -12.01
N SER A 240 -6.63 -16.27 -11.27
CA SER A 240 -6.65 -16.33 -9.81
C SER A 240 -5.26 -16.68 -9.29
N PHE A 241 -4.73 -15.83 -8.41
CA PHE A 241 -3.43 -16.04 -7.78
C PHE A 241 -3.39 -17.37 -7.00
N VAL A 242 -4.48 -17.72 -6.33
CA VAL A 242 -4.57 -18.97 -5.55
C VAL A 242 -4.54 -20.18 -6.47
N ASP A 243 -5.28 -20.15 -7.58
CA ASP A 243 -5.33 -21.27 -8.52
C ASP A 243 -4.00 -21.43 -9.28
N ALA A 244 -3.36 -20.30 -9.63
CA ALA A 244 -2.03 -20.29 -10.22
C ALA A 244 -0.99 -20.92 -9.27
N ILE A 245 -0.96 -20.51 -8.00
CA ILE A 245 -0.08 -21.10 -6.98
C ILE A 245 -0.40 -22.57 -6.75
N ASP A 246 -1.67 -22.97 -6.76
CA ASP A 246 -2.07 -24.35 -6.60
C ASP A 246 -1.57 -25.21 -7.75
N HIS A 247 -1.73 -24.74 -8.99
CA HIS A 247 -1.20 -25.40 -10.17
C HIS A 247 0.33 -25.56 -10.12
N ILE A 248 1.04 -24.50 -9.73
CA ILE A 248 2.49 -24.55 -9.52
C ILE A 248 2.84 -25.60 -8.46
N SER A 249 2.02 -25.75 -7.42
CA SER A 249 2.27 -26.72 -6.35
C SER A 249 2.13 -28.20 -6.77
N PHE A 250 1.36 -28.47 -7.83
CA PHE A 250 1.13 -29.82 -8.37
C PHE A 250 2.11 -30.23 -9.48
N ASN A 251 2.94 -29.30 -9.96
CA ASN A 251 3.97 -29.58 -10.97
C ASN A 251 5.35 -29.50 -10.29
N ASP A 252 6.06 -30.63 -10.18
CA ASP A 252 7.31 -30.71 -9.41
C ASP A 252 8.38 -29.75 -9.94
N ASP A 253 8.54 -29.62 -11.26
CA ASP A 253 9.51 -28.70 -11.87
C ASP A 253 9.19 -27.24 -11.55
N LYS A 254 7.93 -26.83 -11.72
CA LYS A 254 7.47 -25.46 -11.41
C LYS A 254 7.57 -25.16 -9.92
N LYS A 255 7.27 -26.15 -9.07
CA LYS A 255 7.35 -26.06 -7.62
C LYS A 255 8.78 -25.87 -7.14
N GLU A 256 9.72 -26.64 -7.67
CA GLU A 256 11.15 -26.50 -7.37
C GLU A 256 11.63 -25.12 -7.79
N HIS A 257 11.35 -24.72 -9.04
CA HIS A 257 11.75 -23.41 -9.57
C HIS A 257 11.17 -22.24 -8.78
N TYR A 258 9.88 -22.30 -8.41
CA TYR A 258 9.26 -21.29 -7.54
C TYR A 258 9.91 -21.24 -6.16
N THR A 259 10.20 -22.41 -5.56
CA THR A 259 10.84 -22.50 -4.24
C THR A 259 12.24 -21.92 -4.30
N ASP A 260 12.97 -22.12 -5.39
CA ASP A 260 14.27 -21.51 -5.61
C ASP A 260 14.17 -20.00 -5.78
N LEU A 261 13.15 -19.49 -6.46
CA LEU A 261 12.98 -18.06 -6.66
C LEU A 261 12.61 -17.33 -5.36
N VAL A 262 11.60 -17.84 -4.65
CA VAL A 262 10.98 -17.16 -3.50
C VAL A 262 11.61 -17.58 -2.17
N GLY A 263 12.16 -18.79 -2.11
CA GLY A 263 12.73 -19.41 -0.91
C GLY A 263 11.71 -20.17 -0.04
N VAL A 264 10.44 -20.18 -0.42
CA VAL A 264 9.37 -20.92 0.26
C VAL A 264 8.51 -21.66 -0.76
N SER A 265 7.94 -22.80 -0.34
CA SER A 265 7.15 -23.63 -1.24
C SER A 265 5.81 -22.96 -1.62
N PRO A 266 5.27 -23.25 -2.81
CA PRO A 266 3.94 -22.79 -3.22
C PRO A 266 2.84 -23.15 -2.20
N SER A 267 2.94 -24.29 -1.52
CA SER A 267 1.98 -24.72 -0.51
C SER A 267 1.96 -23.79 0.72
N ILE A 268 3.12 -23.24 1.12
CA ILE A 268 3.21 -22.24 2.20
C ILE A 268 2.52 -20.95 1.75
N ILE A 269 2.73 -20.54 0.50
CA ILE A 269 2.10 -19.35 -0.07
C ILE A 269 0.59 -19.53 -0.17
N LYS A 270 0.10 -20.71 -0.58
CA LYS A 270 -1.33 -21.05 -0.58
C LYS A 270 -1.93 -20.95 0.82
N TYR A 271 -1.24 -21.43 1.86
CA TYR A 271 -1.69 -21.25 3.25
C TYR A 271 -1.70 -19.77 3.67
N PHE A 272 -0.74 -19.00 3.19
CA PHE A 272 -0.56 -17.58 3.51
C PHE A 272 -1.52 -16.66 2.75
N SER A 273 -2.06 -17.11 1.61
CA SER A 273 -2.90 -16.32 0.71
C SER A 273 -4.14 -15.72 1.38
N LYS A 274 -4.67 -16.37 2.43
CA LYS A 274 -5.78 -15.88 3.26
C LYS A 274 -5.50 -14.55 4.00
N PHE A 275 -4.24 -14.14 4.07
CA PHE A 275 -3.81 -12.87 4.66
C PHE A 275 -3.40 -11.84 3.63
N LEU A 276 -3.43 -12.20 2.35
CA LEU A 276 -3.08 -11.34 1.23
C LEU A 276 -4.35 -10.77 0.59
N PRO A 277 -4.27 -9.57 -0.03
CA PRO A 277 -5.39 -8.97 -0.73
C PRO A 277 -5.59 -9.62 -2.09
N LEU A 278 -6.26 -10.78 -2.12
CA LEU A 278 -6.41 -11.61 -3.32
C LEU A 278 -6.96 -10.84 -4.53
N SER A 279 -7.98 -10.00 -4.33
CA SER A 279 -8.55 -9.20 -5.41
C SER A 279 -7.54 -8.27 -6.10
N LEU A 280 -6.57 -7.73 -5.35
CA LEU A 280 -5.48 -6.93 -5.91
C LEU A 280 -4.40 -7.80 -6.56
N LEU A 281 -4.11 -8.98 -6.00
CA LEU A 281 -3.15 -9.91 -6.58
C LEU A 281 -3.65 -10.52 -7.90
N ASP A 282 -4.94 -10.85 -7.97
CA ASP A 282 -5.59 -11.35 -9.18
C ASP A 282 -5.57 -10.28 -10.29
N LEU A 283 -5.90 -9.04 -9.94
CA LEU A 283 -5.76 -7.91 -10.86
C LEU A 283 -4.32 -7.71 -11.33
N TYR A 284 -3.35 -7.85 -10.42
CA TYR A 284 -1.94 -7.74 -10.75
C TYR A 284 -1.49 -8.87 -11.70
N LEU A 285 -1.96 -10.09 -11.48
CA LEU A 285 -1.73 -11.25 -12.34
C LEU A 285 -2.32 -11.04 -13.74
N ILE A 286 -3.57 -10.55 -13.84
CA ILE A 286 -4.23 -10.25 -15.11
C ILE A 286 -3.47 -9.15 -15.88
N ARG A 287 -3.02 -8.10 -15.20
CA ARG A 287 -2.25 -7.01 -15.84
C ARG A 287 -0.84 -7.43 -16.25
N ALA A 288 -0.24 -8.37 -15.52
CA ALA A 288 1.02 -8.96 -15.93
C ALA A 288 0.90 -9.64 -17.31
N ARG A 289 -0.26 -10.26 -17.62
CA ARG A 289 -0.55 -10.88 -18.92
C ARG A 289 -0.58 -9.89 -20.08
N GLU A 290 -1.17 -8.72 -19.85
CA GLU A 290 -1.36 -7.68 -20.87
C GLU A 290 -0.07 -6.92 -21.19
N THR A 291 0.95 -7.05 -20.33
CA THR A 291 2.23 -6.34 -20.49
C THR A 291 3.19 -7.17 -21.33
N THR A 292 3.27 -6.91 -22.63
CA THR A 292 4.16 -7.62 -23.58
C THR A 292 5.65 -7.28 -23.44
N SER A 293 6.01 -6.23 -22.70
CA SER A 293 7.40 -5.87 -22.46
C SER A 293 7.95 -6.55 -21.20
N ILE A 294 8.79 -7.57 -21.42
CA ILE A 294 9.69 -8.17 -20.41
C ILE A 294 10.47 -7.09 -19.62
N GLU A 295 10.65 -5.90 -20.20
CA GLU A 295 11.45 -4.81 -19.63
C GLU A 295 10.77 -3.94 -18.56
N LYS A 296 9.47 -4.10 -18.25
CA LYS A 296 8.76 -3.21 -17.29
C LYS A 296 8.37 -3.81 -15.94
N PHE A 297 8.66 -5.09 -15.70
CA PHE A 297 8.58 -5.66 -14.35
C PHE A 297 9.93 -5.53 -13.65
N GLU A 298 10.13 -4.45 -12.90
CA GLU A 298 11.26 -4.26 -11.96
C GLU A 298 11.18 -5.23 -10.76
N SER A 299 10.86 -6.49 -11.00
CA SER A 299 10.94 -7.57 -10.03
C SER A 299 11.73 -8.70 -10.66
N GLU A 300 13.06 -8.59 -10.56
CA GLU A 300 14.03 -9.68 -10.67
C GLU A 300 13.51 -10.91 -11.41
N TYR A 301 13.56 -10.88 -12.75
CA TYR A 301 13.76 -12.13 -13.48
C TYR A 301 14.98 -12.80 -12.83
N ALA A 302 14.78 -13.99 -12.27
CA ALA A 302 15.91 -14.87 -12.09
C ALA A 302 16.65 -14.89 -13.42
N LYS A 303 17.92 -14.48 -13.39
CA LYS A 303 18.85 -14.77 -14.46
C LYS A 303 18.75 -16.26 -14.72
N ASP A 304 17.98 -16.63 -15.72
CA ASP A 304 18.22 -17.67 -16.68
C ASP A 304 17.04 -17.65 -17.65
N ASN A 305 17.28 -17.00 -18.78
CA ASN A 305 16.55 -17.28 -20.02
C ASN A 305 16.53 -18.80 -20.24
N PHE A 306 15.50 -19.29 -20.93
CA PHE A 306 15.15 -20.69 -21.21
C PHE A 306 14.24 -21.32 -20.14
N PHE A 307 12.92 -21.29 -20.34
CA PHE A 307 12.15 -22.53 -20.57
C PHE A 307 10.65 -22.37 -20.86
N PHE A 308 10.04 -21.19 -20.76
CA PHE A 308 8.62 -21.03 -21.13
C PHE A 308 8.36 -19.75 -21.91
N LEU A 309 8.71 -19.75 -23.19
CA LEU A 309 7.89 -19.03 -24.16
C LEU A 309 6.60 -19.84 -24.32
N PRO A 310 5.41 -19.25 -24.16
CA PRO A 310 4.18 -19.91 -24.60
C PRO A 310 4.35 -20.26 -26.08
N GLU A 311 4.10 -21.51 -26.47
CA GLU A 311 4.03 -21.94 -27.88
C GLU A 311 3.00 -21.14 -28.72
N GLN A 312 2.28 -20.21 -28.11
CA GLN A 312 1.29 -19.34 -28.75
C GLN A 312 1.86 -18.01 -29.29
N ILE A 313 3.17 -17.75 -29.19
CA ILE A 313 3.80 -16.56 -29.81
C ILE A 313 4.53 -16.91 -31.14
N LEU A 314 4.53 -18.17 -31.54
CA LEU A 314 5.03 -18.62 -32.84
C LEU A 314 3.93 -19.35 -33.60
N ASN A 315 2.93 -18.60 -34.07
CA ASN A 315 2.18 -18.81 -35.32
C ASN A 315 1.29 -17.60 -35.62
#